data_AF-A0A9D9TSU0-F1
#
_entry.id   AF-A0A9D9TSU0-F1
#
_cell.length_a   1.000
_cell.length_b   1.000
_cell.length_c   1.000
_cell.angle_alpha   90.00
_cell.angle_beta   90.00
_cell.angle_gamma   90.00
#
_symmetry.space_group_name_H-M   'P 1'
#
loop_
_entity.id
_entity.type
_entity.pdbx_description
1 polymer ?
#
loop_
_entity_poly.entity_id
_entity_poly.type
_entity_poly.pdbx_seq_one_letter_code
_entity_poly.pdbx_strand_id
1 'polypeptide(L)'
;SLLYGITGSLVYISPEFSRGLAAVKPVVSTIAIILSLAGFLFKLSLAPFHIWTPDVYQTAPTPIVSFFSIAPKIGVFLVLMRFVESINIDIQYILIFIAIATITVGNFSAIWQQNTKRLLAYSSIAHAGFMLVGIIASSKAGSEAMFFYITTYLFANFAAFYLIDLAESNSSEKNDFSSIELLKGLGLKNPFYGITMVFVMISLAGLPPTIGFIAKLNIFSSLWETAQRSNQTALTTLFIFGLMNTAVALFYYLKIPYYLFFKKANSDSTFKLSLGQKIVLMLFILPLIALMFSPNSLLDLINAL
;
A
#
# COMPACT_ATOMS: atom_id res chain seq x y z
N SER A 1 -20.86 -5.09 -17.76
CA SER A 1 -22.00 -5.67 -18.50
C SER A 1 -23.31 -5.41 -17.77
N LEU A 2 -23.57 -6.01 -16.59
CA LEU A 2 -24.84 -5.82 -15.87
C LEU A 2 -25.16 -4.35 -15.55
N LEU A 3 -24.18 -3.57 -15.07
CA LEU A 3 -24.38 -2.14 -14.81
C LEU A 3 -24.86 -1.39 -16.07
N TYR A 4 -24.26 -1.68 -17.23
CA TYR A 4 -24.72 -1.11 -18.51
C TYR A 4 -26.12 -1.62 -18.90
N GLY A 5 -26.40 -2.91 -18.71
CA GLY A 5 -27.73 -3.48 -18.99
C GLY A 5 -28.85 -2.88 -18.13
N ILE A 6 -28.54 -2.44 -16.91
CA ILE A 6 -29.48 -1.80 -15.99
C ILE A 6 -29.66 -0.31 -16.33
N THR A 7 -28.56 0.40 -16.59
CA THR A 7 -28.56 1.86 -16.67
C THR A 7 -28.59 2.42 -18.09
N GLY A 8 -28.25 1.60 -19.09
CA GLY A 8 -28.05 2.04 -20.47
C GLY A 8 -26.81 2.92 -20.68
N SER A 9 -25.96 3.11 -19.65
CA SER A 9 -24.82 4.02 -19.69
C SER A 9 -23.54 3.35 -19.16
N LEU A 10 -22.41 3.69 -19.79
CA LEU A 10 -21.07 3.37 -19.29
C LEU A 10 -20.45 4.54 -18.53
N VAL A 11 -21.06 5.73 -18.61
CA VAL A 11 -20.62 6.93 -17.89
C VAL A 11 -21.16 6.84 -16.47
N TYR A 12 -20.43 6.17 -15.58
CA TYR A 12 -20.89 5.84 -14.23
C TYR A 12 -21.07 7.06 -13.31
N ILE A 13 -20.53 8.21 -13.69
CA ILE A 13 -20.67 9.49 -12.96
C ILE A 13 -21.95 10.22 -13.38
N SER A 14 -22.64 9.77 -14.44
CA SER A 14 -23.80 10.48 -14.96
C SER A 14 -25.04 10.27 -14.08
N PRO A 15 -25.94 11.27 -13.97
CA PRO A 15 -27.20 11.12 -13.24
C PRO A 15 -28.10 10.00 -13.78
N GLU A 16 -27.98 9.65 -15.06
CA GLU A 16 -28.70 8.54 -15.69
C GLU A 16 -28.26 7.21 -15.09
N PHE A 17 -26.96 7.07 -14.80
CA PHE A 17 -26.40 5.86 -14.21
C PHE A 17 -26.98 5.60 -12.82
N SER A 18 -26.95 6.62 -11.94
CA SER A 18 -27.48 6.50 -10.58
C SER A 18 -29.01 6.30 -10.56
N ARG A 19 -29.74 6.98 -11.45
CA ARG A 19 -31.19 6.77 -11.63
C ARG A 19 -31.52 5.37 -12.12
N GLY A 20 -30.76 4.84 -13.09
CA GLY A 20 -30.95 3.47 -13.59
C GLY A 20 -30.74 2.41 -12.50
N LEU A 21 -29.74 2.59 -11.64
CA LEU A 21 -29.52 1.70 -10.50
C LEU A 21 -30.64 1.76 -9.46
N ALA A 22 -31.22 2.94 -9.24
CA ALA A 22 -32.32 3.13 -8.31
C ALA A 22 -33.67 2.61 -8.84
N ALA A 23 -33.81 2.47 -10.17
CA ALA A 23 -35.05 2.02 -10.82
C ALA A 23 -35.28 0.50 -10.73
N VAL A 24 -34.25 -0.28 -10.40
CA VAL A 24 -34.34 -1.74 -10.27
C VAL A 24 -34.40 -2.18 -8.81
N LYS A 25 -34.81 -3.44 -8.58
CA LYS A 25 -34.81 -4.02 -7.23
C LYS A 25 -33.41 -3.91 -6.61
N PRO A 26 -33.27 -3.50 -5.33
CA PRO A 26 -31.97 -3.32 -4.68
C PRO A 26 -31.04 -4.53 -4.79
N VAL A 27 -31.58 -5.75 -4.70
CA VAL A 27 -30.80 -6.99 -4.83
C VAL A 27 -30.08 -7.07 -6.19
N VAL A 28 -30.73 -6.64 -7.28
CA VAL A 28 -30.17 -6.71 -8.64
C VAL A 28 -29.02 -5.73 -8.81
N SER A 29 -29.21 -4.48 -8.38
CA SER A 29 -28.17 -3.45 -8.42
C SER A 29 -27.01 -3.77 -7.49
N THR A 30 -27.28 -4.27 -6.28
CA THR A 30 -26.23 -4.75 -5.36
C THR A 30 -25.40 -5.88 -5.96
N ILE A 31 -26.01 -6.88 -6.62
CA ILE A 31 -25.26 -7.95 -7.29
C ILE A 31 -24.36 -7.39 -8.40
N ALA A 32 -24.88 -6.48 -9.23
CA ALA A 32 -24.09 -5.85 -10.29
C ALA A 32 -22.90 -5.06 -9.73
N ILE A 33 -23.10 -4.32 -8.64
CA ILE A 33 -22.05 -3.58 -7.94
C ILE A 33 -21.01 -4.51 -7.33
N ILE A 34 -21.42 -5.59 -6.64
CA ILE A 34 -20.49 -6.55 -6.02
C ILE A 34 -19.61 -7.23 -7.08
N LEU A 35 -20.19 -7.61 -8.23
CA LEU A 35 -19.43 -8.19 -9.34
C LEU A 35 -18.42 -7.20 -9.93
N SER A 36 -18.80 -5.93 -10.05
CA SER A 36 -17.86 -4.87 -10.44
C SER A 36 -16.78 -4.62 -9.38
N LEU A 37 -17.16 -4.63 -8.10
CA LEU A 37 -16.27 -4.48 -6.97
C LEU A 37 -15.20 -5.57 -6.97
N ALA A 38 -15.56 -6.83 -7.26
CA ALA A 38 -14.60 -7.93 -7.36
C ALA A 38 -13.43 -7.64 -8.33
N GLY A 39 -13.71 -6.96 -9.46
CA GLY A 39 -12.67 -6.52 -10.40
C GLY A 39 -11.73 -5.47 -9.80
N PHE A 40 -12.26 -4.49 -9.06
CA PHE A 40 -11.46 -3.50 -8.33
C PHE A 40 -10.60 -4.17 -7.25
N LEU A 41 -11.19 -5.06 -6.44
CA LEU A 41 -10.48 -5.78 -5.38
C LEU A 41 -9.32 -6.61 -5.94
N PHE A 42 -9.53 -7.32 -7.05
CA PHE A 42 -8.49 -8.07 -7.73
C PHE A 42 -7.34 -7.17 -8.19
N LYS A 43 -7.65 -6.04 -8.85
CA LYS A 43 -6.63 -5.09 -9.34
C LYS A 43 -5.84 -4.42 -8.22
N LEU A 44 -6.49 -4.13 -7.09
CA LEU A 44 -5.85 -3.55 -5.91
C LEU A 44 -5.13 -4.58 -5.03
N SER A 45 -5.28 -5.88 -5.33
CA SER A 45 -4.77 -6.98 -4.49
C SER A 45 -5.39 -6.96 -3.08
N LEU A 46 -6.68 -6.66 -2.98
CA LEU A 46 -7.43 -6.67 -1.73
C LEU A 46 -7.97 -8.07 -1.44
N ALA A 47 -8.13 -8.43 -0.17
CA ALA A 47 -8.74 -9.70 0.20
C ALA A 47 -10.22 -9.77 -0.22
N PRO A 48 -10.71 -10.94 -0.69
CA PRO A 48 -10.02 -12.23 -0.84
C PRO A 48 -9.25 -12.42 -2.18
N PHE A 49 -9.20 -11.42 -3.05
CA PHE A 49 -8.65 -11.52 -4.41
C PHE A 49 -7.13 -11.26 -4.53
N HIS A 50 -6.41 -11.29 -3.41
CA HIS A 50 -4.97 -10.97 -3.33
C HIS A 50 -4.03 -12.16 -3.59
N ILE A 51 -4.58 -13.38 -3.74
CA ILE A 51 -3.82 -14.65 -3.71
C ILE A 51 -2.69 -14.68 -4.76
N TRP A 52 -2.88 -14.03 -5.90
CA TRP A 52 -1.90 -13.99 -7.00
C TRP A 52 -0.67 -13.11 -6.70
N THR A 53 -0.83 -12.07 -5.87
CA THR A 53 0.15 -11.00 -5.71
C THR A 53 1.49 -11.48 -5.14
N PRO A 54 1.54 -12.31 -4.07
CA PRO A 54 2.81 -12.79 -3.52
C PRO A 54 3.62 -13.64 -4.50
N ASP A 55 2.95 -14.52 -5.26
CA ASP A 55 3.63 -15.42 -6.20
C ASP A 55 4.18 -14.65 -7.41
N VAL A 56 3.42 -13.69 -7.94
CA VAL A 56 3.88 -12.83 -9.04
C VAL A 56 5.04 -11.93 -8.60
N TYR A 57 4.96 -11.33 -7.41
CA TYR A 57 6.01 -10.44 -6.92
C TYR A 57 7.33 -11.17 -6.64
N GLN A 58 7.24 -12.41 -6.17
CA GLN A 58 8.43 -13.22 -5.89
C GLN A 58 9.15 -13.63 -7.19
N THR A 59 8.38 -14.02 -8.21
CA THR A 59 8.92 -14.65 -9.43
C THR A 59 9.30 -13.63 -10.51
N ALA A 60 8.59 -12.51 -10.60
CA ALA A 60 8.87 -11.51 -11.62
C ALA A 60 10.15 -10.69 -11.32
N PRO A 61 10.78 -10.10 -12.36
CA PRO A 61 11.89 -9.18 -12.21
C PRO A 61 11.54 -8.00 -11.31
N THR A 62 12.46 -7.65 -10.41
CA THR A 62 12.26 -6.66 -9.34
C THR A 62 11.82 -5.28 -9.85
N PRO A 63 12.37 -4.74 -10.96
CA PRO A 63 11.87 -3.48 -11.54
C PRO A 63 10.42 -3.55 -12.02
N ILE A 64 10.00 -4.69 -12.59
CA ILE A 64 8.62 -4.90 -13.05
C ILE A 64 7.68 -4.94 -11.85
N VAL A 65 8.05 -5.70 -10.82
CA VAL A 65 7.27 -5.80 -9.57
C VAL A 65 7.13 -4.43 -8.92
N SER A 66 8.22 -3.67 -8.86
CA SER A 66 8.23 -2.31 -8.31
C SER A 66 7.20 -1.42 -9.00
N PHE A 67 7.19 -1.39 -10.33
CA PHE A 67 6.21 -0.60 -11.10
C PHE A 67 4.76 -1.07 -10.87
N PHE A 68 4.50 -2.37 -11.03
CA PHE A 68 3.15 -2.93 -10.91
C PHE A 68 2.60 -2.89 -9.48
N SER A 69 3.46 -2.76 -8.48
CA SER A 69 3.05 -2.71 -7.09
C SER A 69 2.42 -1.39 -6.66
N ILE A 70 2.61 -0.32 -7.44
CA ILE A 70 2.05 0.99 -7.14
C ILE A 70 1.32 1.63 -8.32
N ALA A 71 1.94 1.73 -9.50
CA ALA A 71 1.44 2.59 -10.57
C ALA A 71 0.00 2.24 -11.02
N PRO A 72 -0.36 0.96 -11.24
CA PRO A 72 -1.73 0.59 -11.54
C PRO A 72 -2.71 0.87 -10.38
N LYS A 73 -2.25 0.75 -9.12
CA LYS A 73 -3.12 0.93 -7.94
C LYS A 73 -3.59 2.38 -7.80
N ILE A 74 -2.78 3.37 -8.18
CA ILE A 74 -3.16 4.79 -8.13
C ILE A 74 -4.43 5.04 -8.94
N GLY A 75 -4.41 4.64 -10.22
CA GLY A 75 -5.55 4.83 -11.11
C GLY A 75 -6.78 4.04 -10.65
N VAL A 76 -6.57 2.80 -10.17
CA VAL A 76 -7.67 1.95 -9.71
C VAL A 76 -8.31 2.51 -8.42
N PHE A 77 -7.53 3.06 -7.48
CA PHE A 77 -8.07 3.73 -6.29
C PHE A 77 -8.88 4.98 -6.67
N LEU A 78 -8.40 5.79 -7.63
CA LEU A 78 -9.14 6.94 -8.12
C LEU A 78 -10.47 6.55 -8.77
N VAL A 79 -10.46 5.53 -9.62
CA VAL A 79 -11.70 5.02 -10.24
C VAL A 79 -12.63 4.41 -9.19
N LEU A 80 -12.10 3.65 -8.22
CA LEU A 80 -12.90 3.06 -7.14
C LEU A 80 -13.57 4.14 -6.28
N MET A 81 -12.83 5.19 -5.90
CA MET A 81 -13.37 6.32 -5.14
C MET A 81 -14.53 6.98 -5.90
N ARG A 82 -14.32 7.34 -7.16
CA ARG A 82 -15.36 7.93 -8.02
C ARG A 82 -16.55 7.00 -8.24
N PHE A 83 -16.31 5.69 -8.32
CA PHE A 83 -17.35 4.69 -8.48
C PHE A 83 -18.19 4.54 -7.20
N VAL A 84 -17.56 4.54 -6.03
CA VAL A 84 -18.26 4.49 -4.73
C VAL A 84 -19.08 5.76 -4.51
N GLU A 85 -18.56 6.94 -4.90
CA GLU A 85 -19.30 8.21 -4.85
C GLU A 85 -20.51 8.24 -5.80
N SER A 86 -20.48 7.50 -6.91
CA SER A 86 -21.54 7.56 -7.93
C SER A 86 -22.69 6.57 -7.72
N ILE A 87 -22.53 5.63 -6.78
CA ILE A 87 -23.58 4.66 -6.43
C ILE A 87 -24.38 5.15 -5.23
N ASN A 88 -25.71 5.00 -5.30
CA ASN A 88 -26.62 5.34 -4.20
C ASN A 88 -26.84 4.16 -3.21
N ILE A 89 -26.01 3.13 -3.29
CA ILE A 89 -26.13 1.91 -2.49
C ILE A 89 -25.03 1.92 -1.44
N ASP A 90 -25.41 1.80 -0.17
CA ASP A 90 -24.45 1.71 0.92
C ASP A 90 -23.70 0.37 0.88
N ILE A 91 -22.42 0.47 0.53
CA ILE A 91 -21.47 -0.65 0.54
C ILE A 91 -20.39 -0.47 1.64
N GLN A 92 -20.55 0.51 2.54
CA GLN A 92 -19.52 0.88 3.51
C GLN A 92 -19.15 -0.30 4.40
N TYR A 93 -20.13 -1.07 4.89
CA TYR A 93 -19.89 -2.29 5.68
C TYR A 93 -19.10 -3.35 4.91
N ILE A 94 -19.36 -3.51 3.62
CA ILE A 94 -18.62 -4.45 2.75
C ILE A 94 -17.16 -3.99 2.65
N LEU A 95 -16.93 -2.71 2.42
CA LEU A 95 -15.59 -2.13 2.33
C LEU A 95 -14.84 -2.21 3.68
N ILE A 96 -15.51 -1.96 4.81
CA ILE A 96 -14.95 -2.12 6.15
C ILE A 96 -14.45 -3.55 6.37
N PHE A 97 -15.29 -4.55 6.05
CA PHE A 97 -14.90 -5.94 6.17
C PHE A 97 -13.68 -6.27 5.29
N ILE A 98 -13.68 -5.81 4.04
CA ILE A 98 -12.55 -5.98 3.11
C ILE A 98 -11.28 -5.32 3.64
N ALA A 99 -11.37 -4.11 4.18
CA ALA A 99 -10.23 -3.39 4.74
C ALA A 99 -9.62 -4.15 5.92
N ILE A 100 -10.44 -4.59 6.88
CA ILE A 100 -10.00 -5.39 8.03
C ILE A 100 -9.33 -6.68 7.55
N ALA A 101 -9.99 -7.43 6.65
CA ALA A 101 -9.45 -8.68 6.11
C ALA A 101 -8.12 -8.46 5.38
N THR A 102 -8.03 -7.42 4.55
CA THR A 102 -6.83 -7.09 3.77
C THR A 102 -5.66 -6.70 4.67
N ILE A 103 -5.89 -5.79 5.62
CA ILE A 103 -4.87 -5.34 6.57
C ILE A 103 -4.37 -6.53 7.40
N THR A 104 -5.29 -7.38 7.86
CA THR A 104 -4.96 -8.55 8.69
C THR A 104 -4.18 -9.59 7.90
N VAL A 105 -4.68 -10.02 6.74
CA VAL A 105 -4.00 -11.04 5.93
C VAL A 105 -2.63 -10.54 5.45
N GLY A 106 -2.53 -9.28 5.03
CA GLY A 106 -1.25 -8.69 4.63
C GLY A 106 -0.21 -8.70 5.76
N ASN A 107 -0.55 -8.14 6.92
CA ASN A 107 0.42 -8.03 8.02
C ASN A 107 0.81 -9.38 8.63
N PHE A 108 -0.15 -10.26 8.90
CA PHE A 108 0.14 -11.55 9.51
C PHE A 108 0.90 -12.48 8.56
N SER A 109 0.55 -12.50 7.27
CA SER A 109 1.25 -13.34 6.30
C SER A 109 2.69 -12.87 6.08
N ALA A 110 2.96 -11.55 6.14
CA ALA A 110 4.30 -10.99 5.96
C ALA A 110 5.32 -11.48 7.02
N ILE A 111 4.89 -11.76 8.26
CA ILE A 111 5.76 -12.20 9.36
C ILE A 111 6.55 -13.45 9.01
N TRP A 112 5.89 -14.41 8.36
CA TRP A 112 6.43 -15.75 8.08
C TRP A 112 7.28 -15.79 6.81
N GLN A 113 7.33 -14.69 6.05
CA GLN A 113 8.03 -14.68 4.78
C GLN A 113 9.55 -14.63 4.97
N GLN A 114 10.25 -15.52 4.27
CA GLN A 114 11.72 -15.54 4.18
C GLN A 114 12.24 -14.90 2.90
N ASN A 115 11.36 -14.69 1.91
CA ASN A 115 11.68 -14.00 0.68
C ASN A 115 11.30 -12.52 0.79
N THR A 116 12.26 -11.64 0.49
CA THR A 116 12.14 -10.19 0.68
C THR A 116 11.09 -9.57 -0.26
N LYS A 117 10.99 -10.05 -1.51
CA LYS A 117 9.96 -9.59 -2.46
C LYS A 117 8.56 -10.07 -2.07
N ARG A 118 8.45 -11.32 -1.62
CA ARG A 118 7.19 -11.88 -1.11
C ARG A 118 6.72 -11.16 0.17
N LEU A 119 7.65 -10.83 1.05
CA LEU A 119 7.40 -10.00 2.23
C LEU A 119 6.83 -8.63 1.82
N LEU A 120 7.47 -7.94 0.87
CA LEU A 120 6.96 -6.67 0.35
C LEU A 120 5.63 -6.80 -0.41
N ALA A 121 5.34 -7.95 -1.01
CA ALA A 121 4.04 -8.21 -1.63
C ALA A 121 2.91 -8.21 -0.60
N TYR A 122 3.09 -8.90 0.52
CA TYR A 122 2.13 -8.89 1.63
C TYR A 122 2.04 -7.53 2.33
N SER A 123 3.16 -6.82 2.45
CA SER A 123 3.16 -5.41 2.87
C SER A 123 2.33 -4.53 1.91
N SER A 124 2.46 -4.71 0.60
CA SER A 124 1.68 -3.97 -0.41
C SER A 124 0.18 -4.27 -0.32
N ILE A 125 -0.20 -5.50 0.04
CA ILE A 125 -1.59 -5.88 0.34
C ILE A 125 -2.09 -5.09 1.55
N ALA A 126 -1.35 -5.11 2.67
CA ALA A 126 -1.73 -4.37 3.88
C ALA A 126 -1.85 -2.85 3.62
N HIS A 127 -0.91 -2.26 2.87
CA HIS A 127 -0.94 -0.85 2.48
C HIS A 127 -2.15 -0.49 1.62
N ALA A 128 -2.55 -1.35 0.68
CA ALA A 128 -3.79 -1.15 -0.08
C ALA A 128 -5.03 -1.17 0.84
N GLY A 129 -5.02 -2.02 1.88
CA GLY A 129 -6.06 -2.01 2.92
C GLY A 129 -6.12 -0.69 3.70
N PHE A 130 -4.97 -0.11 4.07
CA PHE A 130 -4.93 1.22 4.71
C PHE A 130 -5.40 2.34 3.78
N MET A 131 -5.08 2.29 2.49
CA MET A 131 -5.57 3.28 1.52
C MET A 131 -7.09 3.20 1.34
N LEU A 132 -7.67 1.98 1.37
CA LEU A 132 -9.11 1.78 1.29
C LEU A 132 -9.86 2.46 2.46
N VAL A 133 -9.23 2.61 3.63
CA VAL A 133 -9.80 3.32 4.78
C VAL A 133 -10.16 4.77 4.42
N GLY A 134 -9.37 5.45 3.58
CA GLY A 134 -9.67 6.82 3.16
C GLY A 134 -10.97 6.92 2.34
N ILE A 135 -11.25 5.92 1.50
CA ILE A 135 -12.53 5.83 0.75
C ILE A 135 -13.69 5.53 1.72
N ILE A 136 -13.48 4.61 2.67
CA ILE A 136 -14.48 4.23 3.69
C ILE A 136 -14.88 5.41 4.58
N ALA A 137 -13.95 6.32 4.87
CA ALA A 137 -14.24 7.53 5.64
C ALA A 137 -15.23 8.47 4.91
N SER A 138 -15.39 8.34 3.59
CA SER A 138 -16.38 9.03 2.75
C SER A 138 -16.45 10.53 3.04
N SER A 139 -15.29 11.15 3.22
CA SER A 139 -15.13 12.57 3.56
C SER A 139 -13.99 13.16 2.75
N LYS A 140 -13.99 14.49 2.60
CA LYS A 140 -12.90 15.21 1.91
C LYS A 140 -11.54 14.87 2.53
N ALA A 141 -11.44 14.94 3.85
CA ALA A 141 -10.24 14.56 4.60
C ALA A 141 -9.82 13.11 4.35
N GLY A 142 -10.77 12.18 4.19
CA GLY A 142 -10.50 10.78 3.84
C GLY A 142 -9.86 10.63 2.46
N SER A 143 -10.39 11.33 1.46
CA SER A 143 -9.82 11.34 0.10
C SER A 143 -8.43 11.99 0.05
N GLU A 144 -8.24 13.13 0.72
CA GLU A 144 -6.95 13.83 0.83
C GLU A 144 -5.91 12.92 1.52
N ALA A 145 -6.29 12.26 2.62
CA ALA A 145 -5.44 11.32 3.32
C ALA A 145 -5.07 10.09 2.46
N MET A 146 -5.99 9.57 1.64
CA MET A 146 -5.71 8.48 0.70
C MET A 146 -4.66 8.88 -0.34
N PHE A 147 -4.82 10.03 -1.00
CA PHE A 147 -3.86 10.49 -2.00
C PHE A 147 -2.49 10.82 -1.40
N PHE A 148 -2.47 11.38 -0.20
CA PHE A 148 -1.24 11.59 0.56
C PHE A 148 -0.54 10.26 0.86
N TYR A 149 -1.31 9.25 1.30
CA TYR A 149 -0.79 7.91 1.56
C TYR A 149 -0.22 7.26 0.29
N ILE A 150 -0.96 7.27 -0.80
CA ILE A 150 -0.53 6.66 -2.08
C ILE A 150 0.77 7.31 -2.57
N THR A 151 0.88 8.64 -2.49
CA THR A 151 2.06 9.38 -2.95
C THR A 151 3.30 9.07 -2.11
N THR A 152 3.16 9.06 -0.78
CA THR A 152 4.28 8.76 0.11
C THR A 152 4.70 7.29 0.02
N TYR A 153 3.73 6.39 -0.10
CA TYR A 153 3.97 4.97 -0.35
C TYR A 153 4.67 4.73 -1.68
N LEU A 154 4.36 5.49 -2.74
CA LEU A 154 5.05 5.39 -4.03
C LEU A 154 6.56 5.51 -3.88
N PHE A 155 7.02 6.58 -3.24
CA PHE A 155 8.47 6.82 -3.09
C PHE A 155 9.12 5.77 -2.19
N ALA A 156 8.48 5.43 -1.06
CA ALA A 156 9.00 4.43 -0.14
C ALA A 156 9.08 3.03 -0.77
N ASN A 157 8.07 2.65 -1.53
CA ASN A 157 7.98 1.35 -2.17
C ASN A 157 8.96 1.23 -3.36
N PHE A 158 9.10 2.28 -4.19
CA PHE A 158 10.14 2.31 -5.22
C PHE A 158 11.55 2.21 -4.61
N ALA A 159 11.82 2.95 -3.54
CA ALA A 159 13.10 2.86 -2.83
C ALA A 159 13.35 1.45 -2.27
N ALA A 160 12.33 0.81 -1.68
CA ALA A 160 12.44 -0.54 -1.11
C ALA A 160 12.79 -1.58 -2.17
N PHE A 161 12.05 -1.61 -3.29
CA PHE A 161 12.33 -2.55 -4.37
C PHE A 161 13.65 -2.24 -5.07
N TYR A 162 14.04 -0.98 -5.21
CA TYR A 162 15.35 -0.63 -5.78
C TYR A 162 16.50 -1.10 -4.89
N LEU A 163 16.38 -0.97 -3.57
CA LEU A 163 17.37 -1.49 -2.62
C LEU A 163 17.44 -3.02 -2.63
N ILE A 164 16.31 -3.70 -2.84
CA ILE A 164 16.30 -5.15 -3.05
C ILE A 164 17.07 -5.47 -4.33
N ASP A 165 16.71 -4.86 -5.46
CA ASP A 165 17.37 -5.08 -6.76
C ASP A 165 18.90 -4.86 -6.71
N LEU A 166 19.36 -3.85 -5.96
CA LEU A 166 20.78 -3.63 -5.71
C LEU A 166 21.43 -4.78 -4.92
N ALA A 167 20.75 -5.35 -3.93
CA ALA A 167 21.25 -6.53 -3.21
C ALA A 167 21.27 -7.78 -4.11
N GLU A 168 20.22 -8.00 -4.90
CA GLU A 168 20.14 -9.15 -5.81
C GLU A 168 21.25 -9.08 -6.87
N SER A 169 21.45 -7.93 -7.50
CA SER A 169 22.45 -7.72 -8.57
C SER A 169 23.90 -7.82 -8.11
N ASN A 170 24.17 -7.58 -6.82
CA ASN A 170 25.50 -7.73 -6.24
C ASN A 170 25.72 -9.10 -5.58
N SER A 171 24.72 -9.98 -5.60
CA SER A 171 24.84 -11.33 -5.04
C SER A 171 25.52 -12.28 -6.02
N SER A 172 26.46 -13.09 -5.52
CA SER A 172 27.11 -14.15 -6.31
C SER A 172 26.33 -15.47 -6.29
N GLU A 173 25.34 -15.58 -5.39
CA GLU A 173 24.52 -16.78 -5.21
C GLU A 173 23.36 -16.80 -6.20
N LYS A 174 23.43 -17.70 -7.18
CA LYS A 174 22.44 -17.83 -8.27
C LYS A 174 21.16 -18.58 -7.88
N ASN A 175 21.05 -19.11 -6.65
CA ASN A 175 20.02 -20.11 -6.32
C ASN A 175 18.87 -19.61 -5.43
N ASP A 176 18.97 -18.41 -4.83
CA ASP A 176 17.84 -17.83 -4.07
C ASP A 176 17.85 -16.30 -4.12
N PHE A 177 17.59 -15.77 -5.32
CA PHE A 177 17.78 -14.35 -5.70
C PHE A 177 17.07 -13.31 -4.83
N SER A 178 16.21 -13.68 -3.88
CA SER A 178 15.50 -12.73 -3.01
C SER A 178 15.37 -13.19 -1.56
N SER A 179 16.17 -14.18 -1.14
CA SER A 179 16.20 -14.59 0.27
C SER A 179 16.58 -13.42 1.16
N ILE A 180 15.90 -13.29 2.30
CA ILE A 180 16.29 -12.31 3.33
C ILE A 180 17.72 -12.57 3.84
N GLU A 181 18.22 -13.80 3.67
CA GLU A 181 19.59 -14.17 3.99
C GLU A 181 20.64 -13.42 3.16
N LEU A 182 20.30 -12.98 1.94
CA LEU A 182 21.19 -12.17 1.11
C LEU A 182 21.56 -10.84 1.78
N LEU A 183 20.73 -10.35 2.70
CA LEU A 183 20.94 -9.08 3.39
C LEU A 183 21.93 -9.18 4.55
N LYS A 184 22.35 -10.38 4.96
CA LYS A 184 23.21 -10.60 6.14
C LYS A 184 24.50 -9.77 6.07
N GLY A 185 24.64 -8.81 6.97
CA GLY A 185 25.84 -7.98 7.12
C GLY A 185 26.08 -6.95 6.00
N LEU A 186 25.19 -6.80 5.02
CA LEU A 186 25.36 -5.82 3.94
C LEU A 186 25.37 -4.37 4.46
N GLY A 187 24.60 -4.09 5.53
CA GLY A 187 24.56 -2.77 6.14
C GLY A 187 25.89 -2.36 6.77
N LEU A 188 26.66 -3.31 7.32
CA LEU A 188 28.00 -3.05 7.85
C LEU A 188 29.04 -2.84 6.74
N LYS A 189 28.91 -3.58 5.63
CA LYS A 189 29.81 -3.45 4.47
C LYS A 189 29.60 -2.13 3.72
N ASN A 190 28.36 -1.66 3.63
CA ASN A 190 28.01 -0.41 3.00
C ASN A 190 26.99 0.34 3.86
N PRO A 191 27.47 1.17 4.80
CA PRO A 191 26.61 1.91 5.73
C PRO A 191 25.56 2.78 5.03
N PHE A 192 25.89 3.37 3.87
CA PHE A 192 24.94 4.18 3.11
C PHE A 192 23.73 3.35 2.68
N TYR A 193 23.95 2.19 2.06
CA TYR A 193 22.87 1.25 1.70
C TYR A 193 22.06 0.82 2.93
N GLY A 194 22.75 0.41 3.99
CA GLY A 194 22.11 -0.08 5.21
C GLY A 194 21.22 0.98 5.88
N ILE A 195 21.72 2.20 6.04
CA ILE A 195 20.99 3.32 6.66
C ILE A 195 19.78 3.69 5.79
N THR A 196 19.94 3.75 4.46
CA THR A 196 18.81 4.06 3.58
C THR A 196 17.75 2.97 3.61
N MET A 197 18.14 1.69 3.64
CA MET A 197 17.19 0.58 3.78
C MET A 197 16.44 0.63 5.11
N VAL A 198 17.14 0.94 6.21
CA VAL A 198 16.51 1.15 7.52
C VAL A 198 15.50 2.29 7.45
N PHE A 199 15.87 3.45 6.90
CA PHE A 199 14.98 4.59 6.75
C PHE A 199 13.71 4.23 5.97
N VAL A 200 13.84 3.51 4.85
CA VAL A 200 12.70 3.07 4.04
C VAL A 200 11.81 2.09 4.81
N MET A 201 12.38 1.10 5.51
CA MET A 201 11.60 0.13 6.29
C MET A 201 10.88 0.79 7.47
N ILE A 202 11.51 1.74 8.16
CA ILE A 202 10.88 2.53 9.23
C ILE A 202 9.76 3.40 8.67
N SER A 203 9.94 3.99 7.48
CA SER A 203 8.91 4.77 6.79
C SER A 203 7.71 3.90 6.41
N LEU A 204 7.93 2.73 5.80
CA LEU A 204 6.86 1.79 5.46
C LEU A 204 6.15 1.22 6.71
N ALA A 205 6.89 0.98 7.80
CA ALA A 205 6.31 0.62 9.09
C ALA A 205 5.42 1.73 9.66
N GLY A 206 5.73 2.98 9.33
CA GLY A 206 5.03 4.17 9.80
C GLY A 206 5.44 4.53 11.22
N LEU A 207 6.75 4.54 11.50
CA LEU A 207 7.30 4.98 12.79
C LEU A 207 7.69 6.47 12.75
N PRO A 208 7.42 7.26 13.82
CA PRO A 208 7.91 8.63 13.90
C PRO A 208 9.45 8.71 13.83
N PRO A 209 10.04 9.76 13.23
CA PRO A 209 9.41 10.94 12.62
C PRO A 209 9.14 10.80 11.10
N THR A 210 9.01 9.59 10.55
CA THR A 210 8.96 9.40 9.09
C THR A 210 7.65 9.86 8.44
N ILE A 211 7.70 10.11 7.13
CA ILE A 211 6.49 10.53 6.37
C ILE A 211 5.42 9.44 6.32
N GLY A 212 5.80 8.16 6.36
CA GLY A 212 4.83 7.07 6.43
C GLY A 212 4.05 7.04 7.74
N PHE A 213 4.60 7.56 8.84
CA PHE A 213 3.84 7.78 10.07
C PHE A 213 2.75 8.84 9.87
N ILE A 214 3.12 9.99 9.28
CA ILE A 214 2.16 11.07 8.97
C ILE A 214 1.04 10.56 8.04
N ALA A 215 1.39 9.74 7.04
CA ALA A 215 0.40 9.15 6.14
C ALA A 215 -0.62 8.27 6.86
N LYS A 216 -0.17 7.38 7.76
CA LYS A 216 -1.06 6.56 8.61
C LYS A 216 -1.87 7.44 9.56
N LEU A 217 -1.25 8.45 10.16
CA LEU A 217 -1.90 9.37 11.06
C LEU A 217 -3.06 10.11 10.37
N ASN A 218 -2.87 10.60 9.14
CA ASN A 218 -3.91 11.31 8.39
C ASN A 218 -5.09 10.37 8.03
N ILE A 219 -4.80 9.13 7.62
CA ILE A 219 -5.83 8.12 7.35
C ILE A 219 -6.63 7.79 8.62
N PHE A 220 -5.96 7.56 9.74
CA PHE A 220 -6.65 7.22 10.99
C PHE A 220 -7.39 8.42 11.58
N SER A 221 -6.86 9.63 11.44
CA SER A 221 -7.52 10.86 11.88
C SER A 221 -8.82 11.10 11.11
N SER A 222 -8.78 10.98 9.78
CA SER A 222 -9.99 11.15 8.95
C SER A 222 -11.04 10.07 9.23
N LEU A 223 -10.63 8.82 9.42
CA LEU A 223 -11.55 7.74 9.82
C LEU A 223 -12.18 8.02 11.19
N TRP A 224 -11.38 8.43 12.16
CA TRP A 224 -11.83 8.71 13.53
C TRP A 224 -12.83 9.87 13.57
N GLU A 225 -12.55 10.95 12.84
CA GLU A 225 -13.45 12.08 12.71
C GLU A 225 -14.82 11.68 12.12
N THR A 226 -14.82 10.86 11.06
CA THR A 226 -16.06 10.29 10.50
C THR A 226 -16.77 9.38 11.50
N ALA A 227 -16.02 8.54 12.22
CA ALA A 227 -16.58 7.61 13.22
C ALA A 227 -17.31 8.37 14.35
N GLN A 228 -16.71 9.46 14.85
CA GLN A 228 -17.33 10.30 15.88
C GLN A 228 -18.58 11.01 15.38
N ARG A 229 -18.55 11.57 14.17
CA ARG A 229 -19.72 12.27 13.60
C ARG A 229 -20.91 11.35 13.35
N SER A 230 -20.64 10.13 12.89
CA SER A 230 -21.66 9.17 12.49
C SER A 230 -22.12 8.25 13.63
N ASN A 231 -21.41 8.24 14.78
CA ASN A 231 -21.61 7.31 15.89
C ASN A 231 -21.63 5.82 15.46
N GLN A 232 -20.91 5.47 14.39
CA GLN A 232 -20.89 4.11 13.86
C GLN A 232 -19.79 3.27 14.54
N THR A 233 -20.20 2.22 15.23
CA THR A 233 -19.29 1.26 15.90
C THR A 233 -18.38 0.51 14.92
N ALA A 234 -18.81 0.31 13.68
CA ALA A 234 -18.04 -0.38 12.66
C ALA A 234 -16.78 0.39 12.23
N LEU A 235 -16.86 1.73 12.13
CA LEU A 235 -15.70 2.58 11.82
C LEU A 235 -14.71 2.61 12.98
N THR A 236 -15.20 2.68 14.22
CA THR A 236 -14.36 2.55 15.42
C THR A 236 -13.67 1.19 15.48
N THR A 237 -14.37 0.12 15.08
CA THR A 237 -13.79 -1.24 14.99
C THR A 237 -12.66 -1.27 13.96
N LEU A 238 -12.89 -0.73 12.76
CA LEU A 238 -11.85 -0.62 11.72
C LEU A 238 -10.63 0.17 12.22
N PHE A 239 -10.85 1.28 12.92
CA PHE A 239 -9.79 2.09 13.51
C PHE A 239 -8.92 1.28 14.49
N ILE A 240 -9.55 0.60 15.45
CA ILE A 240 -8.84 -0.22 16.45
C ILE A 240 -8.05 -1.36 15.78
N PHE A 241 -8.69 -2.11 14.87
CA PHE A 241 -8.03 -3.19 14.14
C PHE A 241 -6.87 -2.69 13.27
N GLY A 242 -7.01 -1.52 12.65
CA GLY A 242 -5.97 -0.89 11.85
C GLY A 242 -4.75 -0.48 12.69
N LEU A 243 -4.96 0.06 13.88
CA LEU A 243 -3.88 0.38 14.82
C LEU A 243 -3.16 -0.87 15.32
N MET A 244 -3.92 -1.90 15.74
CA MET A 244 -3.33 -3.17 16.20
C MET A 244 -2.47 -3.83 15.12
N ASN A 245 -2.98 -3.88 13.88
CA ASN A 245 -2.22 -4.44 12.76
C ASN A 245 -1.01 -3.59 12.35
N THR A 246 -1.04 -2.28 12.57
CA THR A 246 0.14 -1.44 12.40
C THR A 246 1.27 -1.86 13.35
N ALA A 247 0.94 -2.23 14.60
CA ALA A 247 1.93 -2.77 15.53
C ALA A 247 2.50 -4.13 15.06
N VAL A 248 1.66 -4.99 14.48
CA VAL A 248 2.09 -6.26 13.87
C VAL A 248 3.10 -6.00 12.74
N ALA A 249 2.89 -4.94 11.95
CA ALA A 249 3.76 -4.61 10.82
C ALA A 249 5.22 -4.34 11.21
N LEU A 250 5.45 -3.77 12.40
CA LEU A 250 6.80 -3.47 12.89
C LEU A 250 7.68 -4.73 12.91
N PHE A 251 7.14 -5.88 13.29
CA PHE A 251 7.92 -7.11 13.44
C PHE A 251 8.60 -7.52 12.13
N TYR A 252 7.86 -7.54 11.02
CA TYR A 252 8.43 -7.96 9.75
C TYR A 252 9.28 -6.86 9.10
N TYR A 253 8.98 -5.58 9.33
CA TYR A 253 9.83 -4.49 8.84
C TYR A 253 11.18 -4.43 9.56
N LEU A 254 11.21 -4.63 10.87
CA LEU A 254 12.45 -4.66 11.66
C LEU A 254 13.31 -5.91 11.39
N LYS A 255 12.71 -6.97 10.84
CA LYS A 255 13.44 -8.16 10.39
C LYS A 255 14.53 -7.80 9.37
N ILE A 256 14.29 -6.85 8.47
CA ILE A 256 15.26 -6.45 7.45
C ILE A 256 16.50 -5.74 8.05
N PRO A 257 16.37 -4.64 8.82
CA PRO A 257 17.47 -4.04 9.58
C PRO A 257 18.24 -5.03 10.45
N TYR A 258 17.53 -5.96 11.09
CA TYR A 258 18.14 -6.99 11.92
C TYR A 258 19.13 -7.86 11.11
N TYR A 259 18.76 -8.29 9.90
CA TYR A 259 19.67 -9.03 9.02
C TYR A 259 20.83 -8.17 8.51
N LEU A 260 20.58 -6.90 8.18
CA LEU A 260 21.60 -5.99 7.65
C LEU A 260 22.76 -5.73 8.62
N PHE A 261 22.48 -5.63 9.92
CA PHE A 261 23.46 -5.16 10.91
C PHE A 261 23.84 -6.18 11.98
N PHE A 262 22.94 -7.10 12.33
CA PHE A 262 23.16 -8.03 13.46
C PHE A 262 23.51 -9.45 13.03
N LYS A 263 23.23 -9.83 11.78
CA LYS A 263 23.63 -11.14 11.24
C LYS A 263 25.00 -11.04 10.55
N LYS A 264 25.86 -12.02 10.83
CA LYS A 264 27.18 -12.14 10.19
C LYS A 264 27.01 -12.50 8.71
N ALA A 265 27.77 -11.81 7.85
CA ALA A 265 27.82 -12.12 6.42
C ALA A 265 28.49 -13.49 6.19
N ASN A 266 27.96 -14.27 5.24
CA ASN A 266 28.51 -15.58 4.89
C ASN A 266 29.70 -15.50 3.92
N SER A 267 29.94 -14.35 3.29
CA SER A 267 30.98 -14.18 2.26
C SER A 267 31.73 -12.86 2.39
N ASP A 268 32.96 -12.80 1.89
CA ASP A 268 33.82 -11.60 1.84
C ASP A 268 33.52 -10.69 0.64
N SER A 269 32.35 -10.84 -0.01
CA SER A 269 32.00 -10.06 -1.19
C SER A 269 32.02 -8.54 -0.91
N THR A 270 32.63 -7.77 -1.80
CA THR A 270 32.65 -6.30 -1.71
C THR A 270 31.35 -5.74 -2.28
N PHE A 271 30.45 -5.27 -1.42
CA PHE A 271 29.22 -4.60 -1.85
C PHE A 271 29.46 -3.09 -1.99
N LYS A 272 29.59 -2.60 -3.23
CA LYS A 272 29.84 -1.18 -3.52
C LYS A 272 28.80 -0.65 -4.49
N LEU A 273 28.22 0.50 -4.14
CA LEU A 273 27.27 1.21 -5.00
C LEU A 273 27.99 2.22 -5.88
N SER A 274 27.70 2.20 -7.19
CA SER A 274 28.17 3.20 -8.13
C SER A 274 27.50 4.56 -7.86
N LEU A 275 28.10 5.64 -8.38
CA LEU A 275 27.53 6.99 -8.22
C LEU A 275 26.12 7.08 -8.84
N GLY A 276 25.92 6.48 -10.03
CA GLY A 276 24.62 6.43 -10.68
C GLY A 276 23.55 5.74 -9.82
N GLN A 277 23.90 4.62 -9.18
CA GLN A 277 22.98 3.91 -8.28
C GLN A 277 22.58 4.75 -7.07
N LYS A 278 23.54 5.51 -6.50
CA LYS A 278 23.25 6.43 -5.39
C LYS A 278 22.34 7.57 -5.82
N ILE A 279 22.53 8.13 -7.02
CA ILE A 279 21.69 9.19 -7.57
C ILE A 279 20.25 8.70 -7.75
N VAL A 280 20.06 7.53 -8.36
CA VAL A 280 18.73 6.93 -8.53
C VAL A 280 18.07 6.66 -7.18
N LEU A 281 18.81 6.14 -6.20
CA LEU A 281 18.28 5.94 -4.86
C LEU A 281 17.83 7.27 -4.22
N MET A 282 18.65 8.31 -4.33
CA MET A 282 18.33 9.63 -3.78
C MET A 282 17.10 10.27 -4.44
N LEU A 283 16.81 9.96 -5.71
CA LEU A 283 15.58 10.41 -6.37
C LEU A 283 14.31 9.96 -5.62
N PHE A 284 14.34 8.78 -5.00
CA PHE A 284 13.21 8.27 -4.21
C PHE A 284 13.26 8.69 -2.75
N ILE A 285 14.45 8.87 -2.19
CA ILE A 285 14.63 9.20 -0.76
C ILE A 285 14.42 10.68 -0.47
N LEU A 286 14.89 11.58 -1.35
CA LEU A 286 14.78 13.03 -1.13
C LEU A 286 13.32 13.50 -0.99
N PRO A 287 12.35 13.04 -1.81
CA PRO A 287 10.94 13.38 -1.60
C PRO A 287 10.41 12.92 -0.24
N LEU A 288 10.80 11.72 0.22
CA LEU A 288 10.38 11.23 1.54
C LEU A 288 10.89 12.12 2.66
N ILE A 289 12.16 12.54 2.59
CA ILE A 289 12.78 13.43 3.59
C ILE A 289 12.15 14.83 3.51
N ALA A 290 12.00 15.40 2.31
CA ALA A 290 11.40 16.72 2.15
C ALA A 290 9.98 16.77 2.72
N LEU A 291 9.16 15.77 2.39
CA LEU A 291 7.80 15.67 2.90
C LEU A 291 7.72 15.44 4.41
N MET A 292 8.75 14.87 5.06
CA MET A 292 8.80 14.79 6.54
C MET A 292 8.80 16.19 7.19
N PHE A 293 9.51 17.15 6.59
CA PHE A 293 9.61 18.52 7.12
C PHE A 293 8.50 19.44 6.63
N SER A 294 7.96 19.19 5.43
CA SER A 294 6.86 19.96 4.86
C SER A 294 5.72 19.09 4.34
N PRO A 295 4.98 18.38 5.21
CA PRO A 295 3.82 17.57 4.78
C PRO A 295 2.74 18.41 4.09
N ASN A 296 2.56 19.65 4.53
CA ASN A 296 1.53 20.56 4.03
C ASN A 296 1.68 20.85 2.54
N SER A 297 2.90 20.92 2.00
CA SER A 297 3.11 21.20 0.58
C SER A 297 2.44 20.17 -0.34
N LEU A 298 2.39 18.90 0.08
CA LEU A 298 1.69 17.86 -0.67
C LEU A 298 0.18 17.93 -0.45
N LEU A 299 -0.28 18.23 0.78
CA LEU A 299 -1.70 18.41 1.05
C LEU A 299 -2.28 19.58 0.26
N ASP A 300 -1.57 20.70 0.18
CA ASP A 300 -1.99 21.88 -0.60
C ASP A 300 -2.09 21.55 -2.09
N LEU A 301 -1.13 20.77 -2.63
CA LEU A 301 -1.18 20.30 -4.01
C LEU A 301 -2.39 19.39 -4.26
N ILE A 302 -2.66 18.45 -3.35
CA ILE A 302 -3.82 17.55 -3.45
C ILE A 302 -5.12 18.36 -3.38
N ASN A 303 -5.18 19.38 -2.53
CA ASN A 303 -6.36 20.24 -2.37
C ASN A 303 -6.65 21.13 -3.57
N ALA A 304 -5.64 21.40 -4.40
CA ALA A 304 -5.77 22.19 -5.61
C ALA A 304 -6.25 21.39 -6.84
N LEU A 305 -6.25 20.05 -6.76
CA LEU A 305 -6.66 19.12 -7.82
C LEU A 305 -8.11 18.63 -7.63
#